data_AF-A0A0L7ZKL0-F1
#
_entry.id   AF-A0A0L7ZKL0-F1
#
_cell.length_a   1.000
_cell.length_b   1.000
_cell.length_c   1.000
_cell.angle_alpha   90.00
_cell.angle_beta   90.00
_cell.angle_gamma   90.00
#
_symmetry.space_group_name_H-M   'P 1'
#
loop_
_entity.id
_entity.type
_entity.pdbx_description
1 polymer ?
#
loop_
_entity_poly.entity_id
_entity_poly.type
_entity_poly.pdbx_seq_one_letter_code
_entity_poly.pdbx_strand_id
1 'polypeptide(L)'
;MKKVLIAVLILLLLGGAGAGYYFFFMQKDEPEKPVAAKTEKAPVDKGDASKPIMDLEAPAPEITEYYVIERRVNVYNKPDDKSLIVDALYKGEKVSVLEKVEGWFRLSDYIVYEDGGEETAEWVNSKGLSDAEPVIKEQERLEILDGYLQKSDDLKEHLDMFRNKTQQLLKDETCDPSDFEELGGWVRSVTFKKRNVYFIYCGGLEQENKIYLDVDKGELFYR
;
A
#
# COMPACT_ATOMS: atom_id res chain seq x y z
N MET A 1 -16.41 57.44 29.95
CA MET A 1 -14.95 57.25 29.71
C MET A 1 -14.42 55.86 30.06
N LYS A 2 -14.96 55.13 31.06
CA LYS A 2 -14.47 53.79 31.47
C LYS A 2 -14.63 52.67 30.41
N LYS A 3 -15.68 52.71 29.58
CA LYS A 3 -15.95 51.68 28.55
C LYS A 3 -15.04 51.77 27.32
N VAL A 4 -14.53 52.96 27.00
CA VAL A 4 -13.61 53.19 25.87
C VAL A 4 -12.19 52.72 26.22
N LEU A 5 -11.76 52.93 27.47
CA LEU A 5 -10.48 52.42 27.98
C LEU A 5 -10.39 50.88 27.97
N ILE A 6 -11.50 50.20 28.28
CA ILE A 6 -11.55 48.73 28.28
C ILE A 6 -11.47 48.18 26.85
N ALA A 7 -12.13 48.83 25.87
CA ALA A 7 -12.07 48.41 24.47
C ALA A 7 -10.66 48.58 23.87
N VAL A 8 -9.94 49.64 24.23
CA VAL A 8 -8.54 49.85 23.79
C VAL A 8 -7.58 48.82 24.40
N LEU A 9 -7.81 48.43 25.66
CA LEU A 9 -7.01 47.40 26.34
C LEU A 9 -7.19 46.01 25.71
N ILE A 10 -8.41 45.64 25.29
CA ILE A 10 -8.69 44.36 24.64
C ILE A 10 -8.06 44.30 23.23
N LEU A 11 -8.10 45.41 22.48
CA LEU A 11 -7.46 45.51 21.16
C LEU A 11 -5.92 45.42 21.24
N LEU A 12 -5.31 45.98 22.29
CA LEU A 12 -3.86 45.86 22.53
C LEU A 12 -3.43 44.44 22.90
N LEU A 13 -4.25 43.70 23.65
CA LEU A 13 -3.95 42.31 24.01
C LEU A 13 -4.08 41.34 22.82
N LEU A 14 -5.04 41.57 21.91
CA LEU A 14 -5.19 40.77 20.69
C LEU A 14 -4.10 41.09 19.66
N GLY A 15 -3.66 42.36 19.54
CA GLY A 15 -2.56 42.75 18.66
C GLY A 15 -1.18 42.27 19.15
N GLY A 16 -0.97 42.23 20.46
CA GLY A 16 0.30 41.77 21.07
C GLY A 16 0.56 40.26 20.87
N ALA A 17 -0.48 39.44 20.89
CA ALA A 17 -0.37 37.99 20.66
C ALA A 17 0.02 37.65 19.21
N GLY A 18 -0.51 38.38 18.23
CA GLY A 18 -0.16 38.19 16.82
C GLY A 18 1.26 38.63 16.47
N ALA A 19 1.73 39.75 17.02
CA ALA A 19 3.09 40.24 16.81
C ALA A 19 4.16 39.34 17.46
N GLY A 20 3.87 38.80 18.65
CA GLY A 20 4.76 37.85 19.34
C GLY A 20 4.89 36.51 18.60
N TYR A 21 3.79 35.99 18.06
CA TYR A 21 3.81 34.76 17.26
C TYR A 21 4.63 34.91 15.96
N TYR A 22 4.47 36.05 15.27
CA TYR A 22 5.23 36.34 14.04
C TYR A 22 6.74 36.49 14.31
N PHE A 23 7.13 37.16 15.41
CA PHE A 23 8.54 37.33 15.76
C PHE A 23 9.21 36.02 16.23
N PHE A 24 8.48 35.14 16.91
CA PHE A 24 9.04 33.88 17.44
C PHE A 24 9.19 32.79 16.37
N PHE A 25 8.33 32.78 15.34
CA PHE A 25 8.38 31.76 14.27
C PHE A 25 9.22 32.15 13.04
N MET A 26 9.53 33.43 12.81
CA MET A 26 10.39 33.86 11.69
C MET A 26 11.89 33.98 12.03
N GLN A 27 12.29 33.79 13.28
CA GLN A 27 13.70 33.91 13.68
C GLN A 27 14.51 32.61 13.50
N LYS A 28 14.05 31.69 12.66
CA LYS A 28 14.68 30.37 12.44
C LYS A 28 15.52 30.25 11.17
N ASP A 29 15.69 31.35 10.43
CA ASP A 29 16.62 31.41 9.31
C ASP A 29 17.65 32.52 9.57
N GLU A 30 18.67 32.21 10.37
CA GLU A 30 19.90 33.00 10.32
C GLU A 30 20.62 32.67 9.00
N PRO A 31 20.84 33.64 8.09
CA PRO A 31 21.73 33.41 6.98
C PRO A 31 23.16 33.29 7.52
N GLU A 32 23.77 32.12 7.31
CA GLU A 32 25.20 31.90 7.55
C GLU A 32 26.01 33.04 6.91
N LYS A 33 26.79 33.74 7.76
CA LYS A 33 27.65 34.84 7.32
C LYS A 33 28.66 34.33 6.29
N PRO A 34 28.91 35.09 5.20
CA PRO A 34 29.92 34.70 4.22
C PRO A 34 31.30 34.82 4.86
N VAL A 35 32.01 33.70 4.97
CA VAL A 35 33.41 33.66 5.39
C VAL A 35 34.21 34.43 4.33
N ALA A 36 34.73 35.59 4.75
CA ALA A 36 35.61 36.42 3.97
C ALA A 36 36.85 35.63 3.56
N ALA A 37 37.08 35.56 2.25
CA ALA A 37 38.33 35.10 1.66
C ALA A 37 39.50 35.94 2.21
N LYS A 38 40.39 35.29 2.98
CA LYS A 38 41.75 35.77 3.18
C LYS A 38 42.67 35.03 2.22
N THR A 39 43.09 35.76 1.20
CA THR A 39 44.19 35.37 0.33
C THR A 39 45.50 35.61 1.08
N GLU A 40 46.24 34.56 1.38
CA GLU A 40 47.66 34.65 1.72
C GLU A 40 48.42 33.61 0.88
N LYS A 41 49.15 34.10 -0.12
CA LYS A 41 50.22 33.40 -0.86
C LYS A 41 51.40 33.30 0.12
N ALA A 42 52.26 32.29 0.24
CA ALA A 42 52.85 31.23 -0.59
C ALA A 42 53.60 30.27 0.41
N PRO A 43 54.30 29.16 0.04
CA PRO A 43 54.72 28.73 -1.28
C PRO A 43 54.41 27.27 -1.65
N VAL A 44 54.47 27.05 -2.96
CA VAL A 44 54.44 25.78 -3.68
C VAL A 44 55.58 24.88 -3.18
N ASP A 45 55.23 23.75 -2.57
CA ASP A 45 56.12 22.59 -2.54
C ASP A 45 55.62 21.57 -3.57
N LYS A 46 56.55 21.14 -4.42
CA LYS A 46 56.30 20.17 -5.49
C LYS A 46 56.67 18.80 -4.95
N GLY A 47 55.70 17.90 -4.96
CA GLY A 47 55.98 16.47 -5.03
C GLY A 47 55.29 15.67 -3.96
N ASP A 48 54.03 15.31 -4.21
CA ASP A 48 53.72 13.89 -4.18
C ASP A 48 52.67 13.59 -5.25
N ALA A 49 52.92 12.55 -6.03
CA ALA A 49 51.99 12.11 -7.06
C ALA A 49 50.80 11.48 -6.35
N SER A 50 49.77 12.29 -6.07
CA SER A 50 48.47 11.79 -5.68
C SER A 50 47.98 10.88 -6.80
N LYS A 51 48.06 9.57 -6.54
CA LYS A 51 47.31 8.57 -7.29
C LYS A 51 45.84 9.04 -7.30
N PRO A 52 45.16 9.04 -8.45
CA PRO A 52 43.75 9.40 -8.49
C PRO A 52 43.02 8.56 -7.44
N ILE A 53 42.37 9.25 -6.50
CA ILE A 53 41.48 8.61 -5.53
C ILE A 53 40.42 7.93 -6.38
N MET A 54 40.36 6.61 -6.20
CA MET A 54 39.50 5.64 -6.85
C MET A 54 38.13 6.21 -7.23
N ASP A 55 37.67 5.84 -8.42
CA ASP A 55 36.26 5.79 -8.77
C ASP A 55 35.45 5.28 -7.58
N LEU A 56 34.68 6.18 -6.95
CA LEU A 56 33.58 5.80 -6.09
C LEU A 56 32.52 5.22 -7.02
N GLU A 57 32.65 3.93 -7.32
CA GLU A 57 31.60 3.16 -7.97
C GLU A 57 30.36 3.31 -7.09
N ALA A 58 29.37 4.08 -7.59
CA ALA A 58 28.13 4.28 -6.87
C ALA A 58 27.54 2.89 -6.57
N PRO A 59 27.06 2.64 -5.34
CA PRO A 59 26.45 1.36 -5.01
C PRO A 59 25.33 1.10 -6.02
N ALA A 60 25.26 -0.13 -6.52
CA ALA A 60 24.23 -0.54 -7.45
C ALA A 60 22.84 -0.15 -6.89
N PRO A 61 21.91 0.33 -7.73
CA PRO A 61 20.60 0.77 -7.26
C PRO A 61 19.93 -0.37 -6.49
N GLU A 62 19.49 -0.08 -5.27
CA GLU A 62 18.77 -1.07 -4.47
C GLU A 62 17.41 -1.34 -5.10
N ILE A 63 17.11 -2.61 -5.36
CA ILE A 63 15.81 -3.03 -5.88
C ILE A 63 14.78 -2.86 -4.78
N THR A 64 13.80 -1.99 -5.02
CA THR A 64 12.68 -1.74 -4.08
C THR A 64 11.37 -2.33 -4.58
N GLU A 65 11.24 -2.61 -5.88
CA GLU A 65 10.00 -3.10 -6.47
C GLU A 65 10.07 -4.60 -6.71
N TYR A 66 9.04 -5.31 -6.25
CA TYR A 66 8.93 -6.76 -6.38
C TYR A 66 7.53 -7.16 -6.82
N TYR A 67 7.40 -8.38 -7.31
CA TYR A 67 6.17 -9.00 -7.76
C TYR A 67 5.94 -10.31 -7.02
N VAL A 68 4.68 -10.59 -6.69
CA VAL A 68 4.28 -11.84 -6.05
C VAL A 68 4.29 -12.97 -7.08
N ILE A 69 5.05 -14.03 -6.81
CA ILE A 69 5.20 -15.17 -7.74
C ILE A 69 4.38 -16.40 -7.35
N GLU A 70 3.98 -16.49 -6.09
CA GLU A 70 3.12 -17.53 -5.57
C GLU A 70 1.65 -17.16 -5.73
N ARG A 71 0.76 -18.16 -5.74
CA ARG A 71 -0.69 -17.93 -5.87
C ARG A 71 -1.22 -16.93 -4.83
N ARG A 72 -0.77 -17.09 -3.59
CA ARG A 72 -1.16 -16.29 -2.42
C ARG A 72 -0.01 -16.31 -1.43
N VAL A 73 0.37 -15.15 -0.93
CA VAL A 73 1.40 -14.98 0.11
C VAL A 73 0.78 -14.24 1.27
N ASN A 74 0.94 -14.76 2.49
CA ASN A 74 0.49 -14.06 3.69
C ASN A 74 1.39 -12.87 3.99
N VAL A 75 0.77 -11.79 4.44
CA VAL A 75 1.43 -10.62 5.02
C VAL A 75 1.23 -10.66 6.51
N TYR A 76 2.31 -10.44 7.24
CA TYR A 76 2.42 -10.62 8.67
C TYR A 76 2.69 -9.30 9.37
N ASN A 77 2.24 -9.14 10.61
CA ASN A 77 2.53 -7.92 11.37
C ASN A 77 3.96 -7.82 11.91
N LYS A 78 4.75 -8.91 11.79
CA LYS A 78 6.16 -9.02 12.18
C LYS A 78 6.90 -9.96 11.22
N PRO A 79 8.24 -9.88 11.11
CA PRO A 79 9.04 -10.77 10.27
C PRO A 79 9.20 -12.18 10.90
N ASP A 80 8.07 -12.84 11.17
CA ASP A 80 7.99 -14.16 11.82
C ASP A 80 6.78 -14.92 11.26
N ASP A 81 6.98 -16.19 10.86
CA ASP A 81 5.95 -17.04 10.25
C ASP A 81 4.85 -17.46 11.24
N LYS A 82 5.08 -17.26 12.55
CA LYS A 82 4.11 -17.48 13.63
C LYS A 82 3.38 -16.22 14.06
N SER A 83 3.71 -15.07 13.49
CA SER A 83 3.06 -13.81 13.83
C SER A 83 1.68 -13.68 13.19
N LEU A 84 0.96 -12.59 13.50
CA LEU A 84 -0.40 -12.40 13.03
C LEU A 84 -0.39 -12.10 11.54
N ILE A 85 -1.19 -12.86 10.77
CA ILE A 85 -1.48 -12.54 9.38
C ILE A 85 -2.44 -11.34 9.37
N VAL A 86 -2.01 -10.23 8.78
CA VAL A 86 -2.77 -8.99 8.68
C VAL A 86 -3.34 -8.75 7.31
N ASP A 87 -2.72 -9.34 6.29
CA ASP A 87 -3.17 -9.21 4.90
C ASP A 87 -2.69 -10.41 4.04
N ALA A 88 -3.06 -10.44 2.78
CA ALA A 88 -2.58 -11.41 1.80
C ALA A 88 -2.39 -10.77 0.43
N LEU A 89 -1.28 -11.12 -0.22
CA LEU A 89 -0.97 -10.68 -1.58
C LEU A 89 -1.17 -11.83 -2.56
N TYR A 90 -1.56 -11.53 -3.79
CA TYR A 90 -1.87 -12.50 -4.83
C TYR A 90 -0.90 -12.40 -6.01
N LYS A 91 -0.78 -13.52 -6.74
CA LYS A 91 0.16 -13.64 -7.85
C LYS A 91 0.05 -12.50 -8.86
N GLY A 92 1.19 -11.90 -9.20
CA GLY A 92 1.28 -10.79 -10.14
C GLY A 92 1.13 -9.41 -9.51
N GLU A 93 0.68 -9.32 -8.25
CA GLU A 93 0.68 -8.04 -7.54
C GLU A 93 2.10 -7.50 -7.39
N LYS A 94 2.19 -6.18 -7.53
CA LYS A 94 3.43 -5.43 -7.40
C LYS A 94 3.48 -4.79 -6.01
N VAL A 95 4.60 -4.95 -5.33
CA VAL A 95 4.83 -4.42 -3.98
C VAL A 95 6.10 -3.57 -3.92
N SER A 96 6.05 -2.51 -3.11
CA SER A 96 7.20 -1.68 -2.80
C SER A 96 7.77 -2.09 -1.44
N VAL A 97 9.04 -2.47 -1.44
CA VAL A 97 9.78 -2.93 -0.27
C VAL A 97 10.54 -1.76 0.34
N LEU A 98 10.24 -1.48 1.60
CA LEU A 98 10.84 -0.40 2.39
C LEU A 98 12.07 -0.85 3.17
N GLU A 99 12.15 -2.14 3.51
CA GLU A 99 13.24 -2.70 4.31
C GLU A 99 13.39 -4.21 4.08
N LYS A 100 14.60 -4.74 4.26
CA LYS A 100 14.92 -6.16 4.11
C LYS A 100 15.67 -6.66 5.34
N VAL A 101 15.09 -7.62 6.06
CA VAL A 101 15.67 -8.21 7.28
C VAL A 101 15.55 -9.73 7.22
N GLU A 102 16.68 -10.45 7.19
CA GLU A 102 16.72 -11.92 7.35
C GLU A 102 15.74 -12.72 6.44
N GLY A 103 15.52 -12.27 5.21
CA GLY A 103 14.59 -12.92 4.26
C GLY A 103 13.12 -12.48 4.41
N TRP A 104 12.87 -11.42 5.18
CA TRP A 104 11.59 -10.73 5.28
C TRP A 104 11.69 -9.33 4.72
N PHE A 105 10.68 -8.95 3.94
CA PHE A 105 10.59 -7.64 3.31
C PHE A 105 9.44 -6.86 3.96
N ARG A 106 9.71 -5.64 4.43
CA ARG A 106 8.71 -4.74 4.99
C ARG A 106 8.04 -3.94 3.88
N LEU A 107 6.72 -3.84 3.91
CA LEU A 107 5.90 -3.21 2.88
C LEU A 107 5.28 -1.88 3.33
N SER A 108 5.04 -1.71 4.64
CA SER A 108 4.42 -0.51 5.20
C SER A 108 5.29 0.15 6.26
N ASP A 109 4.99 1.40 6.59
CA ASP A 109 5.61 2.08 7.72
C ASP A 109 5.31 1.39 9.05
N TYR A 110 6.14 1.64 10.05
CA TYR A 110 5.85 1.17 11.40
C TYR A 110 4.66 1.91 11.99
N ILE A 111 3.73 1.15 12.54
CA ILE A 111 2.52 1.63 13.22
C ILE A 111 2.47 1.09 14.65
N VAL A 112 1.89 1.88 15.54
CA VAL A 112 1.62 1.53 16.94
C VAL A 112 0.11 1.64 17.16
N TYR A 113 -0.53 0.54 17.58
CA TYR A 113 -1.99 0.49 17.73
C TYR A 113 -2.49 1.18 19.01
N GLU A 114 -1.71 1.17 20.08
CA GLU A 114 -2.08 1.71 21.39
C GLU A 114 -0.91 2.50 22.00
N ASP A 115 -1.18 3.54 22.78
CA ASP A 115 -0.13 4.34 23.42
C ASP A 115 0.80 3.46 24.27
N GLY A 116 2.09 3.41 23.90
CA GLY A 116 3.09 2.57 24.55
C GLY A 116 3.09 1.10 24.10
N GLY A 117 2.30 0.75 23.09
CA GLY A 117 2.30 -0.55 22.44
C GLY A 117 3.55 -0.80 21.58
N GLU A 118 3.68 -2.03 21.09
CA GLU A 118 4.78 -2.40 20.21
C GLU A 118 4.59 -1.86 18.79
N GLU A 119 5.68 -1.41 18.18
CA GLU A 119 5.72 -1.08 16.75
C GLU A 119 5.54 -2.35 15.91
N THR A 120 4.68 -2.27 14.91
CA THR A 120 4.40 -3.35 13.95
C THR A 120 4.38 -2.77 12.54
N ALA A 121 4.56 -3.61 11.53
CA ALA A 121 4.45 -3.21 10.13
C ALA A 121 4.00 -4.42 9.30
N GLU A 122 3.77 -4.24 8.01
CA GLU A 122 3.45 -5.34 7.11
C GLU A 122 4.73 -5.98 6.58
N TRP A 123 4.87 -7.28 6.81
CA TRP A 123 6.04 -8.07 6.45
C TRP A 123 5.64 -9.26 5.59
N VAL A 124 6.42 -9.50 4.54
CA VAL A 124 6.23 -10.63 3.63
C VAL A 124 7.51 -11.45 3.51
N ASN A 125 7.37 -12.77 3.40
CA ASN A 125 8.53 -13.64 3.19
C ASN A 125 9.07 -13.45 1.77
N SER A 126 10.37 -13.15 1.64
CA SER A 126 10.99 -12.83 0.35
C SER A 126 10.94 -13.97 -0.65
N LYS A 127 10.75 -15.23 -0.20
CA LYS A 127 10.65 -16.40 -1.09
C LYS A 127 9.43 -16.36 -2.00
N GLY A 128 8.37 -15.63 -1.60
CA GLY A 128 7.16 -15.46 -2.40
C GLY A 128 7.24 -14.33 -3.43
N LEU A 129 8.40 -13.68 -3.56
CA LEU A 129 8.60 -12.47 -4.36
C LEU A 129 9.71 -12.64 -5.41
N SER A 130 9.59 -11.90 -6.51
CA SER A 130 10.63 -11.75 -7.53
C SER A 130 10.72 -10.30 -7.99
N ASP A 131 11.93 -9.85 -8.33
CA ASP A 131 12.19 -8.57 -8.97
C ASP A 131 11.83 -8.55 -10.48
N ALA A 132 11.45 -9.71 -11.03
CA ALA A 132 10.93 -9.84 -12.38
C ALA A 132 9.42 -10.09 -12.35
N GLU A 133 8.69 -9.36 -13.19
CA GLU A 133 7.25 -9.56 -13.35
C GLU A 133 6.95 -11.00 -13.84
N PRO A 134 6.09 -11.76 -13.13
CA PRO A 134 5.81 -13.14 -13.49
C PRO A 134 4.92 -13.21 -14.73
N VAL A 135 5.28 -14.11 -15.67
CA VAL A 135 4.42 -14.43 -16.81
C VAL A 135 3.37 -15.45 -16.39
N ILE A 136 2.13 -15.01 -16.19
CA ILE A 136 1.00 -15.89 -15.87
C ILE A 136 0.45 -16.49 -17.17
N LYS A 137 0.58 -17.80 -17.34
CA LYS A 137 0.07 -18.51 -18.51
C LYS A 137 -1.45 -18.64 -18.42
N GLU A 138 -2.10 -18.75 -19.58
CA GLU A 138 -3.56 -18.89 -19.65
C GLU A 138 -4.10 -20.08 -18.82
N GLN A 139 -3.44 -21.23 -18.89
CA GLN A 139 -3.83 -22.41 -18.11
C GLN A 139 -3.72 -22.17 -16.60
N GLU A 140 -2.62 -21.56 -16.15
CA GLU A 140 -2.41 -21.22 -14.75
C GLU A 140 -3.44 -20.18 -14.27
N ARG A 141 -3.75 -19.20 -15.10
CA ARG A 141 -4.80 -18.20 -14.82
C ARG A 141 -6.17 -18.87 -14.60
N LEU A 142 -6.52 -19.88 -15.41
CA LEU A 142 -7.76 -20.64 -15.24
C LEU A 142 -7.75 -21.46 -13.94
N GLU A 143 -6.62 -22.08 -13.58
CA GLU A 143 -6.46 -22.81 -12.32
C GLU A 143 -6.56 -21.88 -11.09
N ILE A 144 -6.04 -20.66 -11.22
CA ILE A 144 -6.21 -19.60 -10.22
C ILE A 144 -7.70 -19.28 -10.04
N LEU A 145 -8.41 -18.94 -11.12
CA LEU A 145 -9.84 -18.65 -11.07
C LEU A 145 -10.66 -19.83 -10.52
N ASP A 146 -10.36 -21.06 -10.93
CA ASP A 146 -11.05 -22.25 -10.45
C ASP A 146 -10.94 -22.43 -8.95
N GLY A 147 -9.77 -22.13 -8.38
CA GLY A 147 -9.56 -22.21 -6.95
C GLY A 147 -10.43 -21.23 -6.15
N TYR A 148 -10.76 -20.06 -6.72
CA TYR A 148 -11.67 -19.09 -6.10
C TYR A 148 -13.14 -19.53 -6.19
N LEU A 149 -13.47 -20.39 -7.14
CA LEU A 149 -14.85 -20.74 -7.49
C LEU A 149 -15.30 -22.08 -6.91
N GLN A 150 -14.42 -22.84 -6.25
CA GLN A 150 -14.66 -24.25 -5.90
C GLN A 150 -15.92 -24.51 -5.06
N LYS A 151 -16.36 -23.53 -4.27
CA LYS A 151 -17.55 -23.65 -3.42
C LYS A 151 -18.75 -22.84 -3.95
N SER A 152 -18.69 -22.37 -5.20
CA SER A 152 -19.83 -21.70 -5.82
C SER A 152 -21.01 -22.65 -5.92
N ASP A 153 -22.20 -22.13 -5.68
CA ASP A 153 -23.44 -22.85 -5.93
C ASP A 153 -23.58 -23.13 -7.43
N ASP A 154 -24.05 -24.33 -7.79
CA ASP A 154 -24.30 -24.74 -9.18
C ASP A 154 -23.08 -24.62 -10.11
N LEU A 155 -21.86 -24.70 -9.55
CA LEU A 155 -20.59 -24.50 -10.27
C LEU A 155 -20.50 -25.32 -11.55
N LYS A 156 -20.93 -26.58 -11.55
CA LYS A 156 -20.84 -27.47 -12.73
C LYS A 156 -21.65 -26.96 -13.92
N GLU A 157 -22.75 -26.26 -13.65
CA GLU A 157 -23.66 -25.75 -14.67
C GLU A 157 -23.21 -24.38 -15.20
N HIS A 158 -22.51 -23.61 -14.37
CA HIS A 158 -22.22 -22.20 -14.63
C HIS A 158 -20.72 -21.83 -14.59
N LEU A 159 -19.82 -22.82 -14.60
CA LEU A 159 -18.36 -22.63 -14.46
C LEU A 159 -17.80 -21.57 -15.39
N ASP A 160 -18.09 -21.65 -16.69
CA ASP A 160 -17.55 -20.71 -17.67
C ASP A 160 -18.05 -19.29 -17.44
N MET A 161 -19.31 -19.14 -17.01
CA MET A 161 -19.87 -17.83 -16.71
C MET A 161 -19.25 -17.25 -15.43
N PHE A 162 -19.11 -18.06 -14.38
CA PHE A 162 -18.46 -17.65 -13.15
C PHE A 162 -17.00 -17.28 -13.38
N ARG A 163 -16.23 -18.07 -14.12
CA ARG A 163 -14.85 -17.74 -14.51
C ARG A 163 -14.77 -16.41 -15.22
N ASN A 164 -15.60 -16.21 -16.25
CA ASN A 164 -15.60 -14.99 -17.04
C ASN A 164 -15.91 -13.76 -16.16
N LYS A 165 -16.92 -13.86 -15.30
CA LYS A 165 -17.35 -12.74 -14.45
C LYS A 165 -16.41 -12.47 -13.29
N THR A 166 -15.87 -13.49 -12.65
CA THR A 166 -14.80 -13.34 -11.66
C THR A 166 -13.58 -12.69 -12.29
N GLN A 167 -13.12 -13.16 -13.46
CA GLN A 167 -12.02 -12.51 -14.17
C GLN A 167 -12.32 -11.04 -14.51
N GLN A 168 -13.53 -10.75 -14.97
CA GLN A 168 -13.95 -9.38 -15.26
C GLN A 168 -13.84 -8.51 -14.00
N LEU A 169 -14.41 -8.96 -12.88
CA LEU A 169 -14.44 -8.22 -11.62
C LEU A 169 -13.05 -7.98 -11.03
N LEU A 170 -12.16 -8.98 -11.09
CA LEU A 170 -10.76 -8.85 -10.65
C LEU A 170 -9.97 -7.90 -11.56
N LYS A 171 -10.18 -7.97 -12.87
CA LYS A 171 -9.49 -7.10 -13.83
C LYS A 171 -9.93 -5.64 -13.73
N ASP A 172 -11.21 -5.42 -13.46
CA ASP A 172 -11.81 -4.09 -13.32
C ASP A 172 -11.62 -3.53 -11.89
N GLU A 173 -10.82 -4.20 -11.03
CA GLU A 173 -10.55 -3.82 -9.63
C GLU A 173 -11.83 -3.58 -8.80
N THR A 174 -12.93 -4.24 -9.20
CA THR A 174 -14.22 -4.14 -8.50
C THR A 174 -14.29 -5.10 -7.32
N CYS A 175 -13.56 -6.20 -7.42
CA CYS A 175 -13.40 -7.19 -6.37
C CYS A 175 -11.93 -7.57 -6.27
N ASP A 176 -11.53 -8.00 -5.08
CA ASP A 176 -10.22 -8.58 -4.82
C ASP A 176 -10.32 -10.12 -4.77
N PRO A 177 -9.20 -10.84 -4.94
CA PRO A 177 -9.22 -12.29 -4.84
C PRO A 177 -9.72 -12.80 -3.48
N SER A 178 -9.48 -12.04 -2.40
CA SER A 178 -9.95 -12.32 -1.03
C SER A 178 -11.47 -12.39 -0.94
N ASP A 179 -12.20 -11.51 -1.65
CA ASP A 179 -13.66 -11.49 -1.69
C ASP A 179 -14.25 -12.85 -2.13
N PHE A 180 -13.60 -13.49 -3.10
CA PHE A 180 -14.01 -14.82 -3.57
C PHE A 180 -13.54 -15.94 -2.63
N GLU A 181 -12.44 -15.78 -1.91
CA GLU A 181 -11.97 -16.75 -0.92
C GLU A 181 -12.91 -16.81 0.30
N GLU A 182 -13.47 -15.68 0.73
CA GLU A 182 -14.38 -15.59 1.88
C GLU A 182 -15.66 -16.42 1.69
N LEU A 183 -16.33 -16.27 0.54
CA LEU A 183 -17.54 -17.04 0.22
C LEU A 183 -17.23 -18.36 -0.49
N GLY A 184 -16.03 -18.50 -1.04
CA GLY A 184 -15.64 -19.62 -1.90
C GLY A 184 -16.28 -19.58 -3.29
N GLY A 185 -16.67 -18.39 -3.75
CA GLY A 185 -17.24 -18.14 -5.06
C GLY A 185 -18.68 -17.61 -5.04
N TRP A 186 -19.43 -17.87 -6.12
CA TRP A 186 -20.75 -17.32 -6.35
C TRP A 186 -21.84 -18.04 -5.57
N VAL A 187 -22.66 -17.30 -4.83
CA VAL A 187 -23.72 -17.84 -3.95
C VAL A 187 -25.10 -17.63 -4.57
N ARG A 188 -25.95 -18.66 -4.59
CA ARG A 188 -27.29 -18.60 -5.17
C ARG A 188 -28.19 -17.66 -4.38
N SER A 189 -28.79 -16.69 -5.08
CA SER A 189 -29.74 -15.76 -4.48
C SER A 189 -31.11 -16.39 -4.21
N VAL A 190 -31.52 -16.41 -2.94
CA VAL A 190 -32.87 -16.83 -2.53
C VAL A 190 -33.97 -15.79 -2.84
N THR A 191 -33.60 -14.55 -3.17
CA THR A 191 -34.54 -13.46 -3.49
C THR A 191 -35.15 -13.64 -4.88
N PHE A 192 -34.34 -14.06 -5.86
CA PHE A 192 -34.77 -14.22 -7.25
C PHE A 192 -35.12 -15.69 -7.55
N LYS A 193 -36.29 -16.13 -7.08
CA LYS A 193 -36.71 -17.54 -7.18
C LYS A 193 -36.97 -18.06 -8.60
N LYS A 194 -37.22 -17.15 -9.56
CA LYS A 194 -37.58 -17.50 -10.95
C LYS A 194 -36.46 -17.25 -11.97
N ARG A 195 -35.30 -16.75 -11.52
CA ARG A 195 -34.14 -16.42 -12.35
C ARG A 195 -32.92 -17.11 -11.75
N ASN A 196 -31.96 -17.51 -12.57
CA ASN A 196 -30.68 -18.02 -12.07
C ASN A 196 -29.81 -16.82 -11.71
N VAL A 197 -29.98 -16.35 -10.47
CA VAL A 197 -29.22 -15.21 -9.95
C VAL A 197 -28.33 -15.67 -8.81
N TYR A 198 -27.07 -15.29 -8.90
CA TYR A 198 -26.04 -15.51 -7.89
C TYR A 198 -25.52 -14.18 -7.40
N PHE A 199 -24.77 -14.17 -6.31
CA PHE A 199 -24.15 -12.97 -5.79
C PHE A 199 -22.79 -13.27 -5.18
N ILE A 200 -22.00 -12.21 -5.07
CA ILE A 200 -20.77 -12.12 -4.30
C ILE A 200 -20.80 -10.81 -3.50
N TYR A 201 -19.97 -10.70 -2.48
CA TYR A 201 -19.71 -9.45 -1.78
C TYR A 201 -18.28 -9.02 -2.10
N CYS A 202 -18.09 -7.76 -2.48
CA CYS A 202 -16.77 -7.22 -2.80
C CYS A 202 -16.49 -5.96 -1.99
N GLY A 203 -15.44 -5.96 -1.18
CA GLY A 203 -15.12 -4.86 -0.25
C GLY A 203 -15.91 -4.89 1.08
N GLY A 204 -16.39 -6.08 1.48
CA GLY A 204 -17.07 -6.33 2.77
C GLY A 204 -18.53 -6.78 2.65
N LEU A 205 -19.18 -7.12 3.76
CA LEU A 205 -20.48 -7.83 3.78
C LEU A 205 -21.74 -6.94 3.73
N GLU A 206 -21.58 -5.63 3.55
CA GLU A 206 -22.69 -4.69 3.48
C GLU A 206 -23.48 -4.82 2.16
N GLN A 207 -24.72 -4.33 2.15
CA GLN A 207 -25.61 -4.48 1.00
C GLN A 207 -25.07 -3.75 -0.24
N GLU A 208 -24.37 -2.64 -0.07
CA GLU A 208 -23.78 -1.84 -1.16
C GLU A 208 -22.65 -2.58 -1.87
N ASN A 209 -21.98 -3.48 -1.15
CA ASN A 209 -20.89 -4.32 -1.67
C ASN A 209 -21.39 -5.59 -2.38
N LYS A 210 -22.72 -5.79 -2.41
CA LYS A 210 -23.31 -6.99 -2.96
C LYS A 210 -23.53 -6.86 -4.46
N ILE A 211 -22.81 -7.69 -5.21
CA ILE A 211 -22.91 -7.75 -6.67
C ILE A 211 -23.70 -8.98 -7.06
N TYR A 212 -24.75 -8.79 -7.86
CA TYR A 212 -25.56 -9.89 -8.40
C TYR A 212 -25.15 -10.22 -9.83
N LEU A 213 -25.23 -11.50 -10.18
CA LEU A 213 -25.05 -12.02 -11.53
C LEU A 213 -26.31 -12.75 -11.95
N ASP A 214 -26.97 -12.30 -13.02
CA ASP A 214 -27.92 -13.13 -13.77
C ASP A 214 -27.13 -13.98 -14.77
N VAL A 215 -26.99 -15.28 -14.52
CA VAL A 215 -26.17 -16.17 -15.37
C VAL A 215 -26.84 -16.48 -16.71
N ASP A 216 -28.16 -16.37 -16.81
CA ASP A 216 -28.89 -16.63 -18.06
C ASP A 216 -28.63 -15.50 -19.07
N LYS A 217 -28.42 -14.28 -18.58
CA LYS A 217 -28.11 -13.09 -19.40
C LYS A 217 -26.63 -12.72 -19.42
N GLY A 218 -25.84 -13.20 -18.46
CA GLY A 218 -24.46 -12.76 -18.24
C GLY A 218 -24.35 -11.30 -17.78
N GLU A 219 -25.35 -10.81 -17.04
CA GLU A 219 -25.44 -9.41 -16.61
C GLU A 219 -25.13 -9.28 -15.10
N LEU A 220 -24.20 -8.38 -14.78
CA LEU A 220 -23.95 -7.94 -13.41
C LEU A 220 -24.89 -6.78 -13.06
N PHE A 221 -25.43 -6.78 -11.84
CA PHE A 221 -26.29 -5.70 -11.37
C PHE A 221 -26.23 -5.54 -9.84
N TYR A 222 -26.67 -4.36 -9.38
CA TYR A 222 -26.66 -3.94 -7.99
C TYR A 222 -28.09 -3.68 -7.51
N ARG A 223 -28.29 -3.59 -6.20
CA ARG A 223 -29.60 -3.31 -5.59
C ARG A 223 -29.50 -2.31 -4.45
#